data_AF-A0A7M2X442-F1
#
_entry.id   AF-A0A7M2X442-F1
#
_cell.length_a   1.000
_cell.length_b   1.000
_cell.length_c   1.000
_cell.angle_alpha   90.00
_cell.angle_beta   90.00
_cell.angle_gamma   90.00
#
_symmetry.space_group_name_H-M   'P 1'
#
loop_
_entity.id
_entity.type
_entity.pdbx_description
1 polymer ?
#
loop_
_entity_poly.entity_id
_entity_poly.type
_entity_poly.pdbx_seq_one_letter_code
_entity_poly.pdbx_strand_id
1 'polypeptide(L)'
;MRRVGITLRMGEKVAKIERLTPAPRATTSPALLAAAAATSFATTSEADRPATLHPDAENGNGHTLDMFGDFVPNGPLVQATLESGKTLRAETLLYAVGRQGTTSALKLEKAGLEYDDRERLKVNGNYQTAKGHIYAVGDVIGFPALASTAMEQGRLAVCHAFGIPTMSIPELFPYGIYAIPEISMVGKTEDQLTAEGIPYEAGIAQYKELARGQLLGDETGMLKMLIHQQTGHILGVHAIGSGATELIHIGQAVMALGGTVEYFVNSVFNFPTLAEAYKVAALNGVNKLRHM
;
A
#
# COMPACT_ATOMS: atom_id res chain seq x y z
N MET A 1 3.66 -17.93 36.70
CA MET A 1 3.91 -16.74 35.84
C MET A 1 3.53 -17.12 34.41
N ARG A 2 2.38 -16.63 33.92
CA ARG A 2 1.90 -16.98 32.57
C ARG A 2 2.76 -16.24 31.55
N ARG A 3 3.42 -17.00 30.67
CA ARG A 3 4.17 -16.49 29.52
C ARG A 3 3.15 -16.04 28.48
N VAL A 4 3.10 -14.75 28.16
CA VAL A 4 2.36 -14.26 26.99
C VAL A 4 3.41 -13.96 25.94
N GLY A 5 3.63 -14.91 25.03
CA GLY A 5 4.50 -14.74 23.87
C GLY A 5 3.65 -14.61 22.62
N ILE A 6 3.92 -13.60 21.81
CA ILE A 6 3.42 -13.53 20.43
C ILE A 6 4.53 -14.13 19.57
N THR A 7 4.26 -15.22 18.87
CA THR A 7 5.19 -15.84 17.93
C THR A 7 4.65 -15.64 16.53
N LEU A 8 5.37 -14.89 15.69
CA LEU A 8 5.04 -14.74 14.28
C LEU A 8 6.06 -15.52 13.45
N ARG A 9 5.59 -16.59 12.78
CA ARG A 9 6.37 -17.37 11.84
C ARG A 9 5.99 -17.01 10.42
N MET A 10 6.98 -16.59 9.62
CA MET A 10 6.92 -16.57 8.17
C MET A 10 8.04 -17.52 7.69
N GLY A 11 7.67 -18.75 7.31
CA GLY A 11 8.60 -19.77 6.77
C GLY A 11 9.38 -20.63 7.78
N GLU A 12 10.23 -21.51 7.24
CA GLU A 12 11.09 -22.45 7.99
C GLU A 12 12.43 -21.81 8.37
N LYS A 13 12.54 -21.21 9.56
CA LYS A 13 13.82 -21.05 10.29
C LYS A 13 13.54 -20.60 11.73
N VAL A 14 14.28 -21.17 12.68
CA VAL A 14 14.09 -21.04 14.13
C VAL A 14 15.29 -20.29 14.71
N ALA A 15 15.07 -19.19 15.46
CA ALA A 15 16.12 -18.39 16.09
C ALA A 15 15.86 -18.18 17.61
N LYS A 16 16.90 -17.79 18.36
CA LYS A 16 17.01 -17.86 19.83
C LYS A 16 17.41 -16.49 20.43
N ILE A 17 16.94 -16.14 21.62
CA ILE A 17 17.16 -14.83 22.31
C ILE A 17 17.64 -15.05 23.76
N GLU A 18 18.61 -14.26 24.25
CA GLU A 18 19.13 -14.31 25.64
C GLU A 18 19.30 -12.90 26.27
N ARG A 19 19.26 -12.81 27.61
CA ARG A 19 19.17 -11.56 28.43
C ARG A 19 20.53 -11.20 29.07
N LEU A 20 20.87 -9.90 29.17
CA LEU A 20 22.04 -9.41 29.93
C LEU A 20 21.60 -8.57 31.14
N THR A 21 22.18 -8.83 32.31
CA THR A 21 21.99 -8.08 33.58
C THR A 21 22.92 -6.86 33.69
N PRO A 22 22.54 -5.77 34.38
CA PRO A 22 23.29 -4.51 34.34
C PRO A 22 24.32 -4.31 35.48
N ALA A 23 25.31 -3.44 35.23
CA ALA A 23 26.07 -2.65 36.21
C ALA A 23 25.72 -1.14 36.02
N PRO A 24 25.90 -0.25 37.02
CA PRO A 24 25.16 1.03 37.06
C PRO A 24 25.87 2.29 36.51
N ARG A 25 25.03 3.29 36.15
CA ARG A 25 25.26 4.76 35.88
C ARG A 25 25.76 5.18 34.48
N ALA A 26 25.50 6.38 33.90
CA ALA A 26 24.76 7.61 34.25
C ALA A 26 24.20 8.32 32.97
N THR A 27 23.35 9.33 33.19
CA THR A 27 22.44 10.14 32.33
C THR A 27 22.97 10.83 31.06
N THR A 28 22.12 10.96 30.01
CA THR A 28 21.71 12.22 29.32
C THR A 28 20.74 11.96 28.12
N SER A 29 19.82 12.90 27.85
CA SER A 29 18.82 13.02 26.75
C SER A 29 19.47 13.70 25.50
N PRO A 30 19.00 13.67 24.21
CA PRO A 30 17.59 13.83 23.75
C PRO A 30 17.10 13.20 22.41
N ALA A 31 15.75 13.22 22.25
CA ALA A 31 14.86 13.36 21.08
C ALA A 31 15.18 12.78 19.67
N LEU A 32 14.24 12.03 19.05
CA LEU A 32 13.66 12.32 17.71
C LEU A 32 12.54 11.33 17.24
N LEU A 33 11.42 11.92 16.80
CA LEU A 33 10.58 11.70 15.59
C LEU A 33 10.34 10.29 14.98
N ALA A 34 9.06 9.89 14.88
CA ALA A 34 8.47 9.32 13.65
C ALA A 34 6.93 9.39 13.69
N ALA A 35 6.33 9.95 12.64
CA ALA A 35 4.88 10.16 12.49
C ALA A 35 4.26 9.16 11.49
N ALA A 36 2.99 8.85 11.78
CA ALA A 36 1.86 8.48 10.90
C ALA A 36 1.91 7.20 10.04
N ALA A 37 1.12 6.20 10.48
CA ALA A 37 0.18 5.50 9.62
C ALA A 37 -1.11 5.24 10.43
N ALA A 38 -2.09 6.13 10.28
CA ALA A 38 -3.41 5.97 10.88
C ALA A 38 -4.36 5.37 9.84
N THR A 39 -4.82 4.13 10.06
CA THR A 39 -6.14 3.68 9.60
C THR A 39 -6.66 2.55 10.48
N SER A 40 -7.80 2.81 11.12
CA SER A 40 -8.69 1.95 11.92
C SER A 40 -8.10 1.21 13.14
N PHE A 41 -8.32 1.76 14.34
CA PHE A 41 -8.30 1.01 15.59
C PHE A 41 -9.62 0.23 15.74
N ALA A 42 -9.55 -1.09 15.77
CA ALA A 42 -10.56 -1.93 16.42
C ALA A 42 -9.84 -2.72 17.52
N THR A 43 -10.09 -2.34 18.77
CA THR A 43 -9.61 -3.06 19.94
C THR A 43 -10.34 -4.39 20.06
N THR A 44 -9.65 -5.52 19.99
CA THR A 44 -10.08 -6.73 20.68
C THR A 44 -8.86 -7.40 21.32
N SER A 45 -8.90 -7.53 22.63
CA SER A 45 -8.00 -8.39 23.38
C SER A 45 -8.46 -9.83 23.20
N GLU A 46 -7.57 -10.74 22.80
CA GLU A 46 -7.52 -12.07 23.40
C GLU A 46 -6.27 -12.83 22.96
N ALA A 47 -5.59 -13.37 23.96
CA ALA A 47 -4.45 -14.27 23.85
C ALA A 47 -4.93 -15.73 23.73
N ASP A 48 -3.99 -16.61 23.37
CA ASP A 48 -4.05 -18.08 23.33
C ASP A 48 -4.67 -18.75 22.08
N ARG A 49 -3.80 -19.12 21.12
CA ARG A 49 -3.58 -20.52 20.67
C ARG A 49 -2.46 -20.62 19.60
N PRO A 50 -1.66 -21.70 19.58
CA PRO A 50 -0.59 -21.90 18.60
C PRO A 50 -1.14 -22.52 17.31
N ALA A 51 -1.00 -21.84 16.18
CA ALA A 51 -1.25 -22.42 14.85
C ALA A 51 -0.02 -23.22 14.38
N THR A 52 -0.25 -24.36 13.76
CA THR A 52 0.77 -25.17 13.05
C THR A 52 0.37 -25.24 11.58
N LEU A 53 1.33 -25.20 10.64
CA LEU A 53 1.37 -26.01 9.40
C LEU A 53 2.55 -25.65 8.44
N HIS A 54 2.71 -26.55 7.45
CA HIS A 54 3.81 -26.98 6.56
C HIS A 54 4.26 -26.04 5.42
N PRO A 55 5.39 -26.34 4.71
CA PRO A 55 6.13 -25.40 3.88
C PRO A 55 5.70 -25.39 2.40
N ASP A 56 5.70 -24.22 1.76
CA ASP A 56 6.46 -23.93 0.54
C ASP A 56 6.19 -22.53 -0.05
N ALA A 57 7.20 -22.03 -0.78
CA ALA A 57 7.29 -20.89 -1.69
C ALA A 57 8.03 -19.62 -1.20
N GLU A 58 9.08 -19.32 -1.97
CA GLU A 58 10.24 -18.47 -1.71
C GLU A 58 10.02 -16.97 -2.02
N ASN A 59 10.99 -16.18 -1.52
CA ASN A 59 11.36 -14.80 -1.83
C ASN A 59 10.63 -13.68 -1.07
N GLY A 60 11.38 -13.05 -0.15
CA GLY A 60 11.06 -11.73 0.39
C GLY A 60 11.64 -11.53 1.80
N ASN A 61 12.58 -10.60 1.94
CA ASN A 61 13.29 -10.23 3.18
C ASN A 61 12.38 -10.20 4.42
N GLY A 62 12.44 -11.24 5.25
CA GLY A 62 11.68 -11.37 6.48
C GLY A 62 12.48 -10.85 7.68
N HIS A 63 11.93 -9.89 8.41
CA HIS A 63 12.48 -9.42 9.69
C HIS A 63 11.70 -10.05 10.85
N THR A 64 12.40 -10.74 11.77
CA THR A 64 11.82 -11.37 12.96
C THR A 64 11.85 -10.41 14.16
N LEU A 65 10.82 -10.43 15.02
CA LEU A 65 10.63 -9.44 16.08
C LEU A 65 9.91 -10.08 17.28
N ASP A 66 10.56 -10.17 18.44
CA ASP A 66 9.98 -10.67 19.70
C ASP A 66 10.19 -9.65 20.84
N MET A 67 9.22 -9.49 21.75
CA MET A 67 9.21 -8.46 22.82
C MET A 67 8.98 -9.03 24.23
N PHE A 68 9.77 -8.58 25.24
CA PHE A 68 9.49 -8.81 26.69
C PHE A 68 10.17 -7.76 27.62
N GLY A 69 9.44 -7.21 28.64
CA GLY A 69 10.04 -6.58 29.86
C GLY A 69 9.22 -5.50 30.60
N ASP A 70 9.28 -5.48 31.95
CA ASP A 70 8.55 -4.60 32.91
C ASP A 70 9.12 -3.17 33.08
N PHE A 71 8.25 -2.21 33.47
CA PHE A 71 8.45 -0.75 33.49
C PHE A 71 9.16 -0.20 34.76
N VAL A 72 10.17 0.67 34.59
CA VAL A 72 10.80 1.52 35.62
C VAL A 72 11.03 2.92 35.02
N PRO A 73 10.96 4.06 35.76
CA PRO A 73 10.86 5.43 35.21
C PRO A 73 12.11 6.01 34.47
N ASN A 74 12.98 5.16 33.92
CA ASN A 74 14.08 5.46 32.99
C ASN A 74 14.38 4.15 32.21
N GLY A 75 13.42 3.69 31.39
CA GLY A 75 13.17 2.27 31.06
C GLY A 75 14.13 1.52 30.10
N PRO A 76 13.98 0.19 29.95
CA PRO A 76 14.87 -0.66 29.16
C PRO A 76 14.64 -0.49 27.65
N LEU A 77 15.72 -0.28 26.90
CA LEU A 77 15.70 -0.25 25.43
C LEU A 77 15.15 -1.56 24.87
N VAL A 78 14.31 -1.47 23.84
CA VAL A 78 13.96 -2.60 22.97
C VAL A 78 15.18 -2.95 22.12
N GLN A 79 15.48 -4.25 21.99
CA GLN A 79 16.59 -4.74 21.17
C GLN A 79 16.05 -5.58 20.01
N ALA A 80 16.38 -5.20 18.78
CA ALA A 80 16.13 -6.01 17.58
C ALA A 80 17.44 -6.63 17.07
N THR A 81 17.45 -7.93 16.82
CA THR A 81 18.60 -8.62 16.20
C THR A 81 18.24 -8.96 14.77
N LEU A 82 19.00 -8.41 13.82
CA LEU A 82 18.81 -8.66 12.40
C LEU A 82 19.43 -10.02 12.02
N GLU A 83 19.01 -10.58 10.88
CA GLU A 83 19.58 -11.83 10.34
C GLU A 83 21.10 -11.76 10.15
N SER A 84 21.63 -10.57 9.86
CA SER A 84 23.07 -10.31 9.78
C SER A 84 23.82 -10.43 11.12
N GLY A 85 23.12 -10.71 12.22
CA GLY A 85 23.64 -10.68 13.58
C GLY A 85 23.75 -9.27 14.16
N LYS A 86 23.48 -8.22 13.37
CA LYS A 86 23.50 -6.83 13.85
C LYS A 86 22.41 -6.62 14.88
N THR A 87 22.78 -5.98 15.98
CA THR A 87 21.86 -5.63 17.07
C THR A 87 21.54 -4.13 17.01
N LEU A 88 20.25 -3.80 17.05
CA LEU A 88 19.72 -2.44 17.15
C LEU A 88 19.06 -2.25 18.52
N ARG A 89 19.23 -1.10 19.15
CA ARG A 89 18.58 -0.76 20.43
C ARG A 89 17.87 0.59 20.31
N ALA A 90 16.62 0.66 20.77
CA ALA A 90 15.81 1.87 20.73
C ALA A 90 14.84 1.92 21.92
N GLU A 91 14.32 3.09 22.26
CA GLU A 91 13.29 3.23 23.31
C GLU A 91 11.95 2.62 22.89
N THR A 92 11.69 2.56 21.58
CA THR A 92 10.44 2.05 21.02
C THR A 92 10.71 1.37 19.68
N LEU A 93 9.90 0.35 19.38
CA LEU A 93 9.94 -0.39 18.14
C LEU A 93 8.54 -0.38 17.51
N LEU A 94 8.42 0.22 16.33
CA LEU A 94 7.19 0.19 15.54
C LEU A 94 7.20 -1.03 14.63
N TYR A 95 6.20 -1.90 14.77
CA TYR A 95 6.03 -3.08 13.93
C TYR A 95 4.94 -2.84 12.87
N ALA A 96 5.37 -2.69 11.61
CA ALA A 96 4.50 -2.33 10.49
C ALA A 96 4.68 -3.27 9.29
N VAL A 97 4.71 -4.59 9.53
CA VAL A 97 5.01 -5.60 8.47
C VAL A 97 3.81 -5.98 7.61
N GLY A 98 2.59 -5.59 7.99
CA GLY A 98 1.39 -5.93 7.24
C GLY A 98 0.14 -6.02 8.11
N ARG A 99 -0.93 -6.51 7.47
CA ARG A 99 -2.27 -6.70 8.06
C ARG A 99 -2.73 -8.14 7.89
N GLN A 100 -3.62 -8.58 8.76
CA GLN A 100 -4.27 -9.90 8.73
C GLN A 100 -5.78 -9.69 8.78
N GLY A 101 -6.54 -10.60 8.16
CA GLY A 101 -7.99 -10.62 8.31
C GLY A 101 -8.40 -10.88 9.77
N THR A 102 -9.65 -10.58 10.10
CA THR A 102 -10.21 -10.82 11.45
C THR A 102 -11.46 -11.66 11.31
N THR A 103 -11.30 -12.94 10.97
CA THR A 103 -12.42 -13.82 10.58
C THR A 103 -12.55 -15.06 11.45
N SER A 104 -11.52 -15.40 12.23
CA SER A 104 -11.54 -16.50 13.21
C SER A 104 -12.72 -16.42 14.19
N ALA A 105 -13.08 -15.23 14.66
CA ALA A 105 -14.20 -15.04 15.59
C ALA A 105 -15.59 -15.18 14.94
N LEU A 106 -15.69 -15.13 13.60
CA LEU A 106 -16.97 -15.13 12.87
C LEU A 106 -17.60 -16.52 12.74
N LYS A 107 -16.89 -17.59 13.11
CA LYS A 107 -17.37 -18.98 12.98
C LYS A 107 -17.83 -19.31 11.56
N LEU A 108 -16.99 -18.97 10.57
CA LEU A 108 -17.28 -19.11 9.14
C LEU A 108 -17.67 -20.54 8.74
N GLU A 109 -17.22 -21.55 9.49
CA GLU A 109 -17.58 -22.95 9.28
C GLU A 109 -19.10 -23.17 9.35
N LYS A 110 -19.82 -22.38 10.16
CA LYS A 110 -21.29 -22.44 10.24
C LYS A 110 -21.98 -21.92 8.98
N ALA A 111 -21.31 -21.05 8.23
CA ALA A 111 -21.73 -20.59 6.91
C ALA A 111 -21.17 -21.49 5.79
N GLY A 112 -20.40 -22.53 6.12
CA GLY A 112 -19.71 -23.38 5.14
C GLY A 112 -18.66 -22.60 4.33
N LEU A 113 -17.98 -21.65 4.98
CA LEU A 113 -16.91 -20.84 4.43
C LEU A 113 -15.59 -21.12 5.15
N GLU A 114 -14.50 -20.93 4.42
CA GLU A 114 -13.13 -21.08 4.89
C GLU A 114 -12.34 -19.80 4.60
N TYR A 115 -11.27 -19.57 5.35
CA TYR A 115 -10.33 -18.48 5.15
C TYR A 115 -8.92 -19.02 4.91
N ASP A 116 -8.04 -18.22 4.29
CA ASP A 116 -6.65 -18.59 4.07
C ASP A 116 -5.77 -18.46 5.33
N ASP A 117 -4.49 -18.78 5.22
CA ASP A 117 -3.49 -18.67 6.30
C ASP A 117 -3.37 -17.25 6.91
N ARG A 118 -3.88 -16.22 6.21
CA ARG A 118 -3.93 -14.83 6.65
C ARG A 118 -5.33 -14.36 7.05
N GLU A 119 -6.24 -15.30 7.32
CA GLU A 119 -7.64 -15.05 7.70
C GLU A 119 -8.44 -14.27 6.65
N ARG A 120 -8.07 -14.38 5.37
CA ARG A 120 -8.78 -13.72 4.25
C ARG A 120 -9.78 -14.66 3.59
N LEU A 121 -10.90 -14.11 3.12
CA LEU A 121 -11.87 -14.83 2.31
C LEU A 121 -11.53 -14.68 0.83
N LYS A 122 -11.66 -15.80 0.09
CA LYS A 122 -11.66 -15.77 -1.37
C LYS A 122 -13.01 -15.30 -1.88
N VAL A 123 -12.99 -14.41 -2.87
CA VAL A 123 -14.18 -13.92 -3.56
C VAL A 123 -14.01 -13.94 -5.07
N ASN A 124 -15.12 -13.95 -5.80
CA ASN A 124 -15.13 -13.77 -7.25
C ASN A 124 -15.13 -12.27 -7.64
N GLY A 125 -15.22 -11.96 -8.93
CA GLY A 125 -15.25 -10.58 -9.44
C GLY A 125 -16.44 -9.73 -8.98
N ASN A 126 -17.48 -10.35 -8.41
CA ASN A 126 -18.65 -9.68 -7.84
C ASN A 126 -18.60 -9.61 -6.30
N TYR A 127 -17.44 -9.92 -5.70
CA TYR A 127 -17.23 -9.97 -4.26
C TYR A 127 -18.06 -11.03 -3.53
N GLN A 128 -18.58 -12.03 -4.24
CA GLN A 128 -19.26 -13.18 -3.63
C GLN A 128 -18.22 -14.20 -3.17
N THR A 129 -18.48 -14.79 -2.01
CA THR A 129 -17.74 -15.94 -1.49
C THR A 129 -18.13 -17.23 -2.23
N ALA A 130 -17.61 -18.38 -1.79
CA ALA A 130 -18.06 -19.71 -2.26
C ALA A 130 -19.57 -19.97 -2.04
N LYS A 131 -20.22 -19.20 -1.16
CA LYS A 131 -21.69 -19.17 -1.03
C LYS A 131 -22.20 -17.94 -1.76
N GLY A 132 -22.93 -18.13 -2.87
CA GLY A 132 -23.37 -17.04 -3.74
C GLY A 132 -24.29 -15.98 -3.10
N HIS A 133 -24.84 -16.23 -1.92
CA HIS A 133 -25.63 -15.26 -1.16
C HIS A 133 -24.83 -14.56 -0.04
N ILE A 134 -23.51 -14.84 0.08
CA ILE A 134 -22.62 -14.24 1.08
C ILE A 134 -21.50 -13.50 0.33
N TYR A 135 -21.30 -12.25 0.70
CA TYR A 135 -20.30 -11.34 0.12
C TYR A 135 -19.23 -10.99 1.16
N ALA A 136 -18.04 -10.66 0.69
CA ALA A 136 -16.96 -10.16 1.53
C ALA A 136 -16.19 -9.05 0.78
N VAL A 137 -15.83 -7.98 1.48
CA VAL A 137 -15.22 -6.77 0.91
C VAL A 137 -14.21 -6.16 1.89
N GLY A 138 -13.33 -5.30 1.38
CA GLY A 138 -12.30 -4.62 2.15
C GLY A 138 -11.14 -5.54 2.51
N ASP A 139 -10.43 -5.20 3.58
CA ASP A 139 -9.19 -5.87 3.99
C ASP A 139 -9.33 -7.39 4.16
N VAL A 140 -10.53 -7.86 4.47
CA VAL A 140 -10.82 -9.29 4.67
C VAL A 140 -10.72 -10.12 3.39
N ILE A 141 -10.70 -9.50 2.21
CA ILE A 141 -10.48 -10.19 0.93
C ILE A 141 -9.07 -9.97 0.36
N GLY A 142 -8.20 -9.29 1.12
CA GLY A 142 -6.82 -9.02 0.75
C GLY A 142 -6.61 -7.70 0.03
N PHE A 143 -5.54 -7.63 -0.77
CA PHE A 143 -5.10 -6.40 -1.44
C PHE A 143 -6.05 -6.01 -2.57
N PRO A 144 -6.35 -4.70 -2.78
CA PRO A 144 -5.86 -3.55 -2.02
C PRO A 144 -6.66 -3.26 -0.74
N ALA A 145 -5.96 -3.26 0.40
CA ALA A 145 -6.50 -2.98 1.73
C ALA A 145 -6.48 -1.47 2.03
N LEU A 146 -7.41 -0.73 1.41
CA LEU A 146 -7.56 0.72 1.55
C LEU A 146 -9.03 1.05 1.90
N ALA A 147 -9.25 2.10 2.69
CA ALA A 147 -10.60 2.48 3.09
C ALA A 147 -11.49 2.86 1.89
N SER A 148 -10.96 3.63 0.93
CA SER A 148 -11.68 4.03 -0.28
C SER A 148 -12.04 2.83 -1.17
N THR A 149 -11.12 1.88 -1.33
CA THR A 149 -11.38 0.66 -2.11
C THR A 149 -12.41 -0.21 -1.41
N ALA A 150 -12.33 -0.38 -0.09
CA ALA A 150 -13.30 -1.14 0.69
C ALA A 150 -14.72 -0.57 0.59
N MET A 151 -14.87 0.77 0.62
CA MET A 151 -16.17 1.44 0.43
C MET A 151 -16.76 1.14 -0.95
N GLU A 152 -15.95 1.23 -2.00
CA GLU A 152 -16.41 0.99 -3.36
C GLU A 152 -16.70 -0.51 -3.61
N GLN A 153 -15.86 -1.41 -3.10
CA GLN A 153 -16.12 -2.85 -3.12
C GLN A 153 -17.46 -3.18 -2.44
N GLY A 154 -17.73 -2.57 -1.28
CA GLY A 154 -19.02 -2.70 -0.59
C GLY A 154 -20.20 -2.23 -1.43
N ARG A 155 -20.06 -1.08 -2.10
CA ARG A 155 -21.08 -0.56 -3.04
C ARG A 155 -21.33 -1.54 -4.18
N LEU A 156 -20.27 -2.08 -4.78
CA LEU A 156 -20.35 -3.05 -5.89
C LEU A 156 -21.00 -4.37 -5.47
N ALA A 157 -20.62 -4.90 -4.31
CA ALA A 157 -21.22 -6.11 -3.75
C ALA A 157 -22.74 -5.95 -3.55
N VAL A 158 -23.17 -4.82 -2.97
CA VAL A 158 -24.60 -4.53 -2.78
C VAL A 158 -25.30 -4.33 -4.12
N CYS A 159 -24.72 -3.57 -5.05
CA CYS A 159 -25.33 -3.39 -6.37
C CYS A 159 -25.54 -4.72 -7.08
N HIS A 160 -24.54 -5.60 -7.06
CA HIS A 160 -24.66 -6.95 -7.60
C HIS A 160 -25.77 -7.76 -6.90
N ALA A 161 -25.83 -7.75 -5.56
CA ALA A 161 -26.85 -8.46 -4.80
C ALA A 161 -28.29 -8.04 -5.17
N PHE A 162 -28.50 -6.79 -5.60
CA PHE A 162 -29.79 -6.25 -6.03
C PHE A 162 -29.97 -6.16 -7.55
N GLY A 163 -29.02 -6.66 -8.35
CA GLY A 163 -29.08 -6.57 -9.82
C GLY A 163 -29.01 -5.14 -10.36
N ILE A 164 -28.43 -4.20 -9.59
CA ILE A 164 -28.24 -2.81 -9.98
C ILE A 164 -26.96 -2.72 -10.84
N PRO A 165 -27.04 -2.23 -12.09
CA PRO A 165 -25.87 -2.10 -12.95
C PRO A 165 -24.89 -1.04 -12.42
N THR A 166 -23.60 -1.29 -12.61
CA THR A 166 -22.52 -0.37 -12.22
C THR A 166 -21.46 -0.28 -13.31
N MET A 167 -20.82 0.89 -13.44
CA MET A 167 -19.72 1.14 -14.40
C MET A 167 -18.37 1.35 -13.70
N SER A 168 -18.20 0.82 -12.49
CA SER A 168 -16.92 0.96 -11.77
C SER A 168 -15.85 0.07 -12.39
N ILE A 169 -14.59 0.53 -12.34
CA ILE A 169 -13.44 -0.15 -12.91
C ILE A 169 -12.45 -0.39 -11.76
N PRO A 170 -12.50 -1.54 -11.07
CA PRO A 170 -11.64 -1.85 -9.93
C PRO A 170 -10.13 -1.72 -10.23
N GLU A 171 -9.73 -1.95 -11.47
CA GLU A 171 -8.35 -1.81 -11.95
C GLU A 171 -7.85 -0.35 -11.90
N LEU A 172 -8.77 0.62 -11.78
CA LEU A 172 -8.48 2.05 -11.68
C LEU A 172 -8.68 2.60 -10.26
N PHE A 173 -8.68 1.74 -9.24
CA PHE A 173 -8.62 2.20 -7.85
C PHE A 173 -7.25 2.85 -7.57
N PRO A 174 -7.22 4.09 -7.05
CA PRO A 174 -5.97 4.79 -6.81
C PRO A 174 -5.32 4.34 -5.50
N TYR A 175 -4.00 4.41 -5.47
CA TYR A 175 -3.18 4.18 -4.29
C TYR A 175 -2.59 5.50 -3.82
N GLY A 176 -2.60 5.74 -2.52
CA GLY A 176 -2.03 6.95 -1.91
C GLY A 176 -1.17 6.61 -0.70
N ILE A 177 0.01 7.22 -0.62
CA ILE A 177 0.89 7.22 0.54
C ILE A 177 1.07 8.67 0.97
N TYR A 178 0.59 8.98 2.17
CA TYR A 178 0.57 10.33 2.73
C TYR A 178 1.85 10.67 3.50
N ALA A 179 3.00 10.33 2.91
CA ALA A 179 4.31 10.73 3.41
C ALA A 179 4.64 12.17 2.98
N ILE A 180 5.83 12.65 3.35
CA ILE A 180 6.38 13.90 2.84
C ILE A 180 7.66 13.56 2.05
N PRO A 181 7.65 13.63 0.70
CA PRO A 181 6.50 13.98 -0.15
C PRO A 181 5.43 12.87 -0.25
N GLU A 182 4.21 13.23 -0.66
CA GLU A 182 3.14 12.26 -0.96
C GLU A 182 3.52 11.41 -2.17
N ILE A 183 2.95 10.21 -2.27
CA ILE A 183 3.09 9.32 -3.42
C ILE A 183 1.71 8.81 -3.81
N SER A 184 1.40 8.79 -5.11
CA SER A 184 0.14 8.22 -5.58
C SER A 184 0.27 7.56 -6.95
N MET A 185 -0.57 6.57 -7.21
CA MET A 185 -0.64 5.93 -8.52
C MET A 185 -2.04 5.45 -8.87
N VAL A 186 -2.27 5.28 -10.17
CA VAL A 186 -3.43 4.58 -10.75
C VAL A 186 -2.98 3.85 -12.01
N GLY A 187 -3.56 2.68 -12.27
CA GLY A 187 -3.22 1.85 -13.42
C GLY A 187 -1.98 0.98 -13.21
N LYS A 188 -1.35 0.59 -14.32
CA LYS A 188 -0.23 -0.34 -14.33
C LYS A 188 1.10 0.33 -14.08
N THR A 189 2.01 -0.39 -13.44
CA THR A 189 3.42 -0.01 -13.31
C THR A 189 4.23 -0.42 -14.56
N GLU A 190 5.43 0.14 -14.70
CA GLU A 190 6.39 -0.25 -15.74
C GLU A 190 6.78 -1.73 -15.66
N ASP A 191 6.97 -2.25 -14.45
CA ASP A 191 7.29 -3.67 -14.22
C ASP A 191 6.15 -4.58 -14.70
N GLN A 192 4.90 -4.21 -14.42
CA GLN A 192 3.73 -4.95 -14.89
C GLN A 192 3.63 -4.93 -16.41
N LEU A 193 3.77 -3.76 -17.03
CA LEU A 193 3.72 -3.64 -18.49
C LEU A 193 4.85 -4.42 -19.16
N THR A 194 6.05 -4.39 -18.59
CA THR A 194 7.21 -5.15 -19.08
C THR A 194 6.98 -6.65 -18.96
N ALA A 195 6.49 -7.13 -17.81
CA ALA A 195 6.19 -8.54 -17.59
C ALA A 195 5.08 -9.06 -18.52
N GLU A 196 4.11 -8.21 -18.85
CA GLU A 196 3.01 -8.54 -19.77
C GLU A 196 3.36 -8.36 -21.26
N GLY A 197 4.54 -7.81 -21.57
CA GLY A 197 4.96 -7.53 -22.95
C GLY A 197 4.11 -6.43 -23.63
N ILE A 198 3.54 -5.51 -22.85
CA ILE A 198 2.72 -4.41 -23.37
C ILE A 198 3.63 -3.24 -23.76
N PRO A 199 3.62 -2.79 -25.03
CA PRO A 199 4.45 -1.68 -25.48
C PRO A 199 3.99 -0.34 -24.90
N TYR A 200 4.87 0.35 -24.18
CA TYR A 200 4.59 1.67 -23.60
C TYR A 200 5.78 2.63 -23.74
N GLU A 201 5.50 3.92 -23.60
CA GLU A 201 6.49 4.99 -23.47
C GLU A 201 6.18 5.80 -22.21
N ALA A 202 7.22 6.30 -21.54
CA ALA A 202 7.09 7.06 -20.31
C ALA A 202 7.22 8.57 -20.58
N GLY A 203 6.12 9.30 -20.36
CA GLY A 203 6.12 10.76 -20.29
C GLY A 203 6.37 11.24 -18.86
N ILE A 204 7.33 12.16 -18.66
CA ILE A 204 7.71 12.64 -17.32
C ILE A 204 7.67 14.17 -17.25
N ALA A 205 7.15 14.70 -16.16
CA ALA A 205 7.25 16.11 -15.77
C ALA A 205 7.87 16.21 -14.37
N GLN A 206 8.90 17.03 -14.20
CA GLN A 206 9.52 17.29 -12.89
C GLN A 206 8.97 18.60 -12.31
N TYR A 207 8.65 18.62 -11.02
CA TYR A 207 8.07 19.81 -10.37
C TYR A 207 9.03 21.00 -10.38
N LYS A 208 10.34 20.76 -10.34
CA LYS A 208 11.37 21.80 -10.49
C LYS A 208 11.30 22.56 -11.82
N GLU A 209 10.70 21.96 -12.85
CA GLU A 209 10.50 22.57 -14.17
C GLU A 209 9.15 23.30 -14.28
N LEU A 210 8.28 23.17 -13.27
CA LEU A 210 6.95 23.78 -13.22
C LEU A 210 6.97 25.04 -12.36
N ALA A 211 6.32 26.11 -12.82
CA ALA A 211 6.22 27.35 -12.06
C ALA A 211 5.58 27.12 -10.67
N ARG A 212 4.54 26.29 -10.59
CA ARG A 212 3.91 25.96 -9.30
C ARG A 212 4.83 25.14 -8.39
N GLY A 213 5.62 24.22 -8.93
CA GLY A 213 6.58 23.44 -8.14
C GLY A 213 7.67 24.33 -7.54
N GLN A 214 8.21 25.26 -8.32
CA GLN A 214 9.16 26.26 -7.84
C GLN A 214 8.57 27.17 -6.74
N LEU A 215 7.32 27.63 -6.90
CA LEU A 215 6.64 28.44 -5.88
C LEU A 215 6.41 27.70 -4.56
N LEU A 216 6.26 26.38 -4.61
CA LEU A 216 6.12 25.53 -3.42
C LEU A 216 7.48 25.11 -2.83
N GLY A 217 8.59 25.32 -3.55
CA GLY A 217 9.90 24.80 -3.19
C GLY A 217 10.00 23.27 -3.31
N ASP A 218 9.14 22.65 -4.11
CA ASP A 218 9.14 21.20 -4.31
C ASP A 218 10.03 20.83 -5.50
N GLU A 219 11.31 20.63 -5.21
CA GLU A 219 12.33 20.33 -6.22
C GLU A 219 12.42 18.83 -6.57
N THR A 220 11.82 17.97 -5.75
CA THR A 220 11.92 16.50 -5.88
C THR A 220 10.68 15.85 -6.47
N GLY A 221 9.56 16.58 -6.56
CA GLY A 221 8.32 16.07 -7.11
C GLY A 221 8.37 15.77 -8.60
N MET A 222 7.53 14.83 -9.03
CA MET A 222 7.44 14.33 -10.40
C MET A 222 6.07 13.72 -10.66
N LEU A 223 5.58 13.88 -11.89
CA LEU A 223 4.49 13.11 -12.46
C LEU A 223 4.99 12.29 -13.65
N LYS A 224 4.64 11.01 -13.68
CA LYS A 224 4.95 10.06 -14.75
C LYS A 224 3.66 9.49 -15.33
N MET A 225 3.57 9.46 -16.65
CA MET A 225 2.48 8.88 -17.42
C MET A 225 3.01 7.77 -18.32
N LEU A 226 2.38 6.61 -18.27
CA LEU A 226 2.71 5.47 -19.14
C LEU A 226 1.70 5.45 -20.29
N ILE A 227 2.20 5.61 -21.51
CA ILE A 227 1.40 5.81 -22.72
C ILE A 227 1.62 4.62 -23.63
N HIS A 228 0.54 3.97 -24.07
CA HIS A 228 0.62 2.89 -25.04
C HIS A 228 1.16 3.41 -26.38
N GLN A 229 2.19 2.77 -26.94
CA GLN A 229 2.93 3.32 -28.09
C GLN A 229 2.06 3.48 -29.35
N GLN A 230 1.20 2.50 -29.63
CA GLN A 230 0.39 2.49 -30.86
C GLN A 230 -0.94 3.22 -30.73
N THR A 231 -1.60 3.13 -29.57
CA THR A 231 -2.97 3.66 -29.38
C THR A 231 -2.99 5.02 -28.69
N GLY A 232 -1.91 5.40 -28.02
CA GLY A 232 -1.86 6.60 -27.18
C GLY A 232 -2.68 6.50 -25.90
N HIS A 233 -3.31 5.35 -25.59
CA HIS A 233 -4.05 5.17 -24.34
C HIS A 233 -3.14 5.29 -23.13
N ILE A 234 -3.69 5.83 -22.05
CA ILE A 234 -2.97 5.94 -20.78
C ILE A 234 -3.10 4.61 -20.03
N LEU A 235 -1.96 4.00 -19.74
CA LEU A 235 -1.87 2.69 -19.08
C LEU A 235 -1.65 2.82 -17.56
N GLY A 236 -1.04 3.93 -17.14
CA GLY A 236 -0.83 4.24 -15.73
C GLY A 236 -0.34 5.66 -15.53
N VAL A 237 -0.65 6.22 -14.37
CA VAL A 237 -0.15 7.51 -13.91
C VAL A 237 0.43 7.33 -12.51
N HIS A 238 1.59 7.92 -12.28
CA HIS A 238 2.30 7.86 -11.00
C HIS A 238 2.77 9.26 -10.64
N ALA A 239 2.61 9.66 -9.39
CA ALA A 239 3.04 10.95 -8.90
C ALA A 239 3.76 10.79 -7.56
N ILE A 240 4.80 11.59 -7.37
CA ILE A 240 5.46 11.82 -6.09
C ILE A 240 5.64 13.33 -5.93
N GLY A 241 5.36 13.89 -4.76
CA GLY A 241 5.45 15.33 -4.53
C GLY A 241 4.20 15.90 -3.86
N SER A 242 4.22 17.20 -3.64
CA SER A 242 3.11 17.95 -3.06
C SER A 242 1.80 17.69 -3.84
N GLY A 243 0.75 17.29 -3.14
CA GLY A 243 -0.56 17.03 -3.74
C GLY A 243 -0.60 15.87 -4.74
N ALA A 244 0.35 14.93 -4.68
CA ALA A 244 0.34 13.76 -5.56
C ALA A 244 -0.97 12.96 -5.45
N THR A 245 -1.53 12.84 -4.23
CA THR A 245 -2.79 12.12 -4.00
C THR A 245 -4.01 12.84 -4.54
N GLU A 246 -3.96 14.16 -4.73
CA GLU A 246 -5.02 14.95 -5.38
C GLU A 246 -4.88 14.92 -6.91
N LEU A 247 -3.65 15.04 -7.41
CA LEU A 247 -3.37 15.08 -8.85
C LEU A 247 -3.73 13.78 -9.54
N ILE A 248 -3.62 12.63 -8.85
CA ILE A 248 -3.80 11.31 -9.46
C ILE A 248 -5.20 11.13 -10.10
N HIS A 249 -6.21 11.78 -9.53
CA HIS A 249 -7.59 11.64 -9.95
C HIS A 249 -7.87 12.20 -11.35
N ILE A 250 -7.05 13.14 -11.84
CA ILE A 250 -7.16 13.64 -13.22
C ILE A 250 -6.80 12.51 -14.20
N GLY A 251 -5.68 11.82 -13.97
CA GLY A 251 -5.26 10.64 -14.73
C GLY A 251 -6.30 9.52 -14.68
N GLN A 252 -6.78 9.22 -13.46
CA GLN A 252 -7.83 8.22 -13.24
C GLN A 252 -9.08 8.50 -14.08
N ALA A 253 -9.56 9.75 -14.09
CA ALA A 253 -10.76 10.12 -14.85
C ALA A 253 -10.58 9.93 -16.36
N VAL A 254 -9.44 10.34 -16.91
CA VAL A 254 -9.12 10.16 -18.34
C VAL A 254 -9.03 8.68 -18.69
N MET A 255 -8.38 7.88 -17.85
CA MET A 255 -8.30 6.42 -18.04
C MET A 255 -9.67 5.76 -17.98
N ALA A 256 -10.52 6.14 -17.03
CA ALA A 256 -11.86 5.57 -16.86
C ALA A 256 -12.79 5.85 -18.06
N LEU A 257 -12.54 6.96 -18.76
CA LEU A 257 -13.26 7.34 -19.97
C LEU A 257 -12.60 6.83 -21.26
N GLY A 258 -11.56 5.98 -21.16
CA GLY A 258 -10.84 5.45 -22.31
C GLY A 258 -10.07 6.52 -23.09
N GLY A 259 -9.68 7.61 -22.43
CA GLY A 259 -8.95 8.71 -23.04
C GLY A 259 -7.52 8.33 -23.45
N THR A 260 -6.92 9.18 -24.28
CA THR A 260 -5.55 9.05 -24.76
C THR A 260 -4.71 10.26 -24.32
N VAL A 261 -3.40 10.19 -24.57
CA VAL A 261 -2.45 11.29 -24.34
C VAL A 261 -2.86 12.61 -25.01
N GLU A 262 -3.63 12.53 -26.11
CA GLU A 262 -4.16 13.70 -26.81
C GLU A 262 -5.04 14.58 -25.92
N TYR A 263 -5.76 14.01 -24.95
CA TYR A 263 -6.52 14.82 -23.99
C TYR A 263 -5.58 15.81 -23.27
N PHE A 264 -4.43 15.34 -22.79
CA PHE A 264 -3.50 16.15 -22.01
C PHE A 264 -2.70 17.14 -22.87
N VAL A 265 -2.39 16.77 -24.12
CA VAL A 265 -1.75 17.67 -25.08
C VAL A 265 -2.67 18.85 -25.43
N ASN A 266 -3.93 18.56 -25.71
CA ASN A 266 -4.89 19.54 -26.25
C ASN A 266 -5.65 20.32 -25.17
N SER A 267 -5.66 19.84 -23.91
CA SER A 267 -6.30 20.55 -22.80
C SER A 267 -5.52 21.78 -22.36
N VAL A 268 -6.26 22.76 -21.84
CA VAL A 268 -5.72 23.94 -21.15
C VAL A 268 -5.84 23.71 -19.65
N PHE A 269 -4.72 23.77 -18.95
CA PHE A 269 -4.65 23.76 -17.50
C PHE A 269 -4.45 25.19 -17.01
N ASN A 270 -5.08 25.55 -15.88
CA ASN A 270 -4.86 26.86 -15.25
C ASN A 270 -3.37 27.07 -14.94
N PHE A 271 -2.90 28.32 -14.97
CA PHE A 271 -1.52 28.64 -14.64
C PHE A 271 -1.44 29.69 -13.52
N PRO A 272 -0.60 29.49 -12.48
CA PRO A 272 0.23 28.32 -12.20
C PRO A 272 -0.54 27.21 -11.44
N THR A 273 -0.38 25.94 -11.85
CA THR A 273 -0.91 24.76 -11.13
C THR A 273 0.00 23.55 -11.27
N LEU A 274 -0.03 22.60 -10.33
CA LEU A 274 0.68 21.33 -10.49
C LEU A 274 0.00 20.40 -11.51
N ALA A 275 -1.29 20.60 -11.80
CA ALA A 275 -1.97 19.84 -12.86
C ALA A 275 -1.35 20.07 -14.26
N GLU A 276 -0.59 21.15 -14.46
CA GLU A 276 0.22 21.38 -15.67
C GLU A 276 1.25 20.25 -15.89
N ALA A 277 1.67 19.54 -14.84
CA ALA A 277 2.54 18.38 -14.92
C ALA A 277 2.01 17.33 -15.91
N TYR A 278 0.69 17.16 -16.00
CA TYR A 278 0.09 16.24 -16.98
C TYR A 278 0.39 16.65 -18.41
N LYS A 279 0.31 17.95 -18.73
CA LYS A 279 0.59 18.45 -20.08
C LYS A 279 2.06 18.33 -20.43
N VAL A 280 2.95 18.66 -19.49
CA VAL A 280 4.41 18.52 -19.68
C VAL A 280 4.79 17.05 -19.85
N ALA A 281 4.26 16.15 -19.02
CA ALA A 281 4.50 14.71 -19.14
C ALA A 281 3.98 14.15 -20.46
N ALA A 282 2.78 14.57 -20.89
CA ALA A 282 2.20 14.17 -22.17
C ALA A 282 3.05 14.62 -23.35
N LEU A 283 3.48 15.90 -23.39
CA LEU A 283 4.37 16.41 -24.44
C LEU A 283 5.72 15.71 -24.44
N ASN A 284 6.28 15.43 -23.26
CA ASN A 284 7.51 14.65 -23.11
C ASN A 284 7.36 13.25 -23.73
N GLY A 285 6.29 12.53 -23.41
CA GLY A 285 6.02 11.20 -23.95
C GLY A 285 5.76 11.19 -25.46
N VAL A 286 4.92 12.11 -25.95
CA VAL A 286 4.60 12.22 -27.39
C VAL A 286 5.84 12.53 -28.22
N ASN A 287 6.75 13.38 -27.73
CA ASN A 287 7.99 13.67 -28.43
C ASN A 287 8.85 12.40 -28.60
N LYS A 288 8.90 11.52 -27.60
CA LYS A 288 9.63 10.24 -27.71
C LYS A 288 8.96 9.29 -28.70
N LEU A 289 7.63 9.17 -28.66
CA LEU A 289 6.87 8.33 -29.57
C LEU A 289 7.05 8.71 -31.05
N ARG A 290 7.23 10.01 -31.36
CA ARG A 290 7.48 10.49 -32.73
C ARG A 290 8.86 10.13 -33.28
N HIS A 291 9.78 9.69 -32.42
CA HIS A 291 11.15 9.34 -32.78
C HIS A 291 11.41 7.83 -32.80
N MET A 292 10.36 7.02 -32.64
CA MET A 292 10.38 5.57 -32.82
C MET A 292 10.01 5.18 -34.26
#